data_AF-A0A8T7B9R6-F1
#
_entry.id   AF-A0A8T7B9R6-F1
#
_cell.length_a   1.000
_cell.length_b   1.000
_cell.length_c   1.000
_cell.angle_alpha   90.00
_cell.angle_beta   90.00
_cell.angle_gamma   90.00
#
_symmetry.space_group_name_H-M   'P 1'
#
loop_
_entity.id
_entity.type
_entity.pdbx_description
1 polymer ?
#
loop_
_entity_poly.entity_id
_entity_poly.type
_entity_poly.pdbx_seq_one_letter_code
_entity_poly.pdbx_strand_id
1 'polypeptide(L)'
;MAATQKAAAHKDTQDKALDAALSQIEKQFGKGSVMRLGDSGAIPDVEVVPTGSLALDVALGVGGLPRGRVVEVYGPESSGKTTLALQVVAEAQKLGGTAAFVDAEHALDPIYAEKLGVNVNELLISQPDTGEQALEITDMLVRSSAVDIIVIDSVAALTPKAEIEGEMGDSHMGLQARLMSQALRKLTGNIKRANTLVIFINQIRMKIGVMFGSPETTTGGNALKFYSSVRLDIRRIGAIKKGDEVVGNQTRVKVVKNKIAPPFRTAEFEILYGAGISSEGELIDLGVEHGLINKAGAWYSYNKDRIGQGKENSRQFMIEHPEIAHEIDTALREKLLPKKLTTAEVTDIADKAAEKAADTSTGKTDKTPKRAAG
;
A
#
# COMPACT_ATOMS: atom_id res chain seq x y z
N MET A 1 32.86 -42.67 6.90
CA MET A 1 33.29 -41.73 7.95
C MET A 1 34.23 -40.63 7.42
N ALA A 2 35.29 -40.93 6.66
CA ALA A 2 36.24 -39.92 6.17
C ALA A 2 35.66 -38.87 5.18
N ALA A 3 34.70 -39.24 4.32
CA ALA A 3 34.06 -38.31 3.39
C ALA A 3 33.13 -37.31 4.11
N THR A 4 32.46 -37.75 5.17
CA THR A 4 31.59 -36.93 6.01
C THR A 4 32.40 -35.91 6.83
N GLN A 5 33.57 -36.32 7.34
CA GLN A 5 34.49 -35.41 8.05
C GLN A 5 35.14 -34.37 7.11
N LYS A 6 35.47 -34.74 5.87
CA LYS A 6 35.97 -33.78 4.85
C LYS A 6 34.91 -32.77 4.44
N ALA A 7 33.66 -33.19 4.27
CA ALA A 7 32.55 -32.30 3.94
C ALA A 7 32.22 -31.33 5.09
N ALA A 8 32.25 -31.80 6.33
CA ALA A 8 32.06 -30.97 7.52
C ALA A 8 33.18 -29.91 7.67
N ALA A 9 34.45 -30.30 7.50
CA ALA A 9 35.57 -29.37 7.55
C ALA A 9 35.53 -28.31 6.42
N HIS A 10 35.02 -28.69 5.24
CA HIS A 10 34.86 -27.79 4.11
C HIS A 10 33.74 -26.77 4.32
N LYS A 11 32.67 -27.18 5.00
CA LYS A 11 31.54 -26.31 5.39
C LYS A 11 31.95 -25.32 6.48
N ASP A 12 32.67 -25.76 7.51
CA ASP A 12 33.22 -24.88 8.57
C ASP A 12 34.15 -23.80 8.01
N THR A 13 34.93 -24.14 6.97
CA THR A 13 35.85 -23.18 6.32
C THR A 13 35.07 -22.16 5.47
N GLN A 14 34.00 -22.58 4.80
CA GLN A 14 33.11 -21.69 4.06
C GLN A 14 32.31 -20.78 4.98
N ASP A 15 31.82 -21.28 6.11
CA ASP A 15 31.05 -20.51 7.09
C ASP A 15 31.94 -19.43 7.74
N LYS A 16 33.19 -19.76 8.09
CA LYS A 16 34.17 -18.75 8.57
C LYS A 16 34.52 -17.69 7.53
N ALA A 17 34.69 -18.08 6.26
CA ALA A 17 34.96 -17.14 5.19
C ALA A 17 33.75 -16.23 4.92
N LEU A 18 32.55 -16.80 5.00
CA LEU A 18 31.29 -16.07 4.88
C LEU A 18 31.13 -15.06 6.02
N ASP A 19 31.34 -15.47 7.27
CA ASP A 19 31.20 -14.58 8.43
C ASP A 19 32.25 -13.45 8.41
N ALA A 20 33.47 -13.74 7.96
CA ALA A 20 34.49 -12.72 7.73
C ALA A 20 34.09 -11.71 6.64
N ALA A 21 33.52 -12.20 5.53
CA ALA A 21 33.01 -11.35 4.47
C ALA A 21 31.81 -10.51 4.92
N LEU A 22 30.86 -11.09 5.67
CA LEU A 22 29.71 -10.38 6.25
C LEU A 22 30.19 -9.28 7.21
N SER A 23 31.13 -9.60 8.11
CA SER A 23 31.73 -8.63 9.05
C SER A 23 32.46 -7.50 8.32
N GLN A 24 33.16 -7.81 7.23
CA GLN A 24 33.83 -6.80 6.40
C GLN A 24 32.82 -5.89 5.69
N ILE A 25 31.73 -6.45 5.16
CA ILE A 25 30.65 -5.67 4.54
C ILE A 25 30.00 -4.76 5.57
N GLU A 26 29.66 -5.25 6.76
CA GLU A 26 29.09 -4.42 7.83
C GLU A 26 30.04 -3.31 8.29
N LYS A 27 31.35 -3.59 8.37
CA LYS A 27 32.35 -2.59 8.75
C LYS A 27 32.50 -1.50 7.68
N GLN A 28 32.40 -1.85 6.40
CA GLN A 28 32.54 -0.90 5.29
C GLN A 28 31.27 -0.10 5.01
N PHE A 29 30.10 -0.73 5.12
CA PHE A 29 28.82 -0.16 4.67
C PHE A 29 27.81 0.09 5.80
N GLY A 30 28.17 -0.22 7.05
CA GLY A 30 27.35 -0.03 8.24
C GLY A 30 26.57 -1.28 8.66
N LYS A 31 26.10 -1.27 9.92
CA LYS A 31 25.25 -2.34 10.47
C LYS A 31 23.99 -2.51 9.63
N GLY A 32 23.62 -3.75 9.33
CA GLY A 32 22.43 -4.08 8.52
C GLY A 32 22.60 -3.91 7.01
N SER A 33 23.81 -3.64 6.53
CA SER A 33 24.12 -3.62 5.08
C SER A 33 24.03 -5.00 4.42
N VAL A 34 24.22 -6.06 5.21
CA VAL A 34 23.99 -7.45 4.82
C VAL A 34 23.51 -8.24 6.03
N MET A 35 22.44 -9.02 5.88
CA MET A 35 21.85 -9.83 6.95
C MET A 35 21.32 -11.13 6.35
N ARG A 36 21.24 -12.22 7.14
CA ARG A 36 20.57 -13.42 6.66
C ARG A 36 19.06 -13.19 6.76
N LEU A 37 18.32 -13.59 5.74
CA LEU A 37 16.88 -13.34 5.64
C LEU A 37 16.08 -14.00 6.80
N GLY A 38 16.63 -15.06 7.40
CA GLY A 38 16.00 -15.79 8.52
C GLY A 38 16.49 -15.39 9.91
N ASP A 39 17.40 -14.42 10.04
CA ASP A 39 17.83 -13.96 11.36
C ASP A 39 16.67 -13.21 12.03
N SER A 40 16.27 -13.63 13.23
CA SER A 40 15.19 -13.00 14.01
C SER A 40 15.50 -11.51 14.21
N GLY A 41 14.70 -10.65 13.57
CA GLY A 41 14.90 -9.19 13.54
C GLY A 41 15.36 -8.60 12.20
N ALA A 42 15.68 -9.43 11.19
CA ALA A 42 16.11 -8.96 9.86
C ALA A 42 14.97 -8.46 8.97
N ILE A 43 13.73 -8.84 9.26
CA ILE A 43 12.54 -8.34 8.56
C ILE A 43 11.64 -7.68 9.62
N PRO A 44 11.65 -6.35 9.74
CA PRO A 44 10.61 -5.65 10.49
C PRO A 44 9.25 -6.01 9.88
N ASP A 45 8.24 -6.23 10.71
CA ASP A 45 6.86 -6.27 10.25
C ASP A 45 6.61 -5.09 9.31
N VAL A 46 5.90 -5.33 8.21
CA VAL A 46 5.61 -4.26 7.27
C VAL A 46 4.62 -3.32 7.97
N GLU A 47 5.14 -2.22 8.48
CA GLU A 47 4.31 -1.16 9.03
C GLU A 47 3.44 -0.56 7.93
N VAL A 48 2.19 -0.28 8.26
CA VAL A 48 1.18 0.19 7.32
C VAL A 48 0.46 1.42 7.84
N VAL A 49 -0.06 2.22 6.91
CA VAL A 49 -1.00 3.31 7.16
C VAL A 49 -2.38 2.87 6.65
N PRO A 50 -3.44 2.87 7.48
CA PRO A 50 -4.80 2.56 7.02
C PRO A 50 -5.22 3.48 5.87
N THR A 51 -6.08 2.98 4.98
CA THR A 51 -6.51 3.75 3.80
C THR A 51 -7.72 4.65 4.02
N GLY A 52 -8.36 4.53 5.18
CA GLY A 52 -9.69 5.09 5.43
C GLY A 52 -10.83 4.23 4.85
N SER A 53 -10.50 3.15 4.13
CA SER A 53 -11.45 2.14 3.62
C SER A 53 -11.09 0.77 4.17
N LEU A 54 -11.97 0.18 4.97
CA LEU A 54 -11.75 -1.17 5.50
C LEU A 54 -11.70 -2.20 4.37
N ALA A 55 -12.57 -2.07 3.35
CA ALA A 55 -12.57 -2.97 2.22
C ALA A 55 -11.24 -2.92 1.46
N LEU A 56 -10.65 -1.73 1.31
CA LEU A 56 -9.35 -1.56 0.66
C LEU A 56 -8.20 -2.08 1.53
N ASP A 57 -8.23 -1.87 2.85
CA ASP A 57 -7.26 -2.42 3.79
C ASP A 57 -7.22 -3.97 3.72
N VAL A 58 -8.40 -4.60 3.63
CA VAL A 58 -8.55 -6.05 3.43
C VAL A 58 -8.06 -6.50 2.04
N ALA A 59 -8.39 -5.75 1.00
CA ALA A 59 -7.92 -6.03 -0.36
C ALA A 59 -6.40 -5.89 -0.50
N LEU A 60 -5.78 -5.01 0.28
CA LEU A 60 -4.32 -4.86 0.36
C LEU A 60 -3.66 -6.03 1.09
N GLY A 61 -4.41 -6.75 1.92
CA GLY A 61 -3.99 -7.99 2.58
C GLY A 61 -3.05 -7.81 3.77
N VAL A 62 -2.59 -6.59 4.04
CA VAL A 62 -1.77 -6.21 5.20
C VAL A 62 -2.41 -5.14 6.07
N GLY A 63 -3.66 -4.76 5.79
CA GLY A 63 -4.40 -3.79 6.59
C GLY A 63 -4.08 -2.32 6.31
N GLY A 64 -3.41 -2.02 5.19
CA GLY A 64 -3.12 -0.65 4.78
C GLY A 64 -2.00 -0.52 3.76
N LEU A 65 -1.56 0.72 3.50
CA LEU A 65 -0.45 1.03 2.60
C LEU A 65 0.90 0.92 3.31
N PRO A 66 1.89 0.24 2.73
CA PRO A 66 3.15 -0.04 3.41
C PRO A 66 4.04 1.20 3.53
N ARG A 67 4.50 1.49 4.75
CA ARG A 67 5.50 2.53 5.05
C ARG A 67 6.86 2.21 4.42
N GLY A 68 7.62 3.26 4.16
CA GLY A 68 8.92 3.16 3.49
C GLY A 68 8.85 2.67 2.05
N ARG A 69 7.70 2.81 1.37
CA ARG A 69 7.47 2.36 -0.01
C ARG A 69 6.82 3.45 -0.86
N VAL A 70 6.96 3.28 -2.17
CA VAL A 70 6.23 4.03 -3.20
C VAL A 70 4.91 3.33 -3.51
N VAL A 71 3.82 4.10 -3.57
CA VAL A 71 2.48 3.68 -3.99
C VAL A 71 2.04 4.56 -5.15
N GLU A 72 1.44 3.96 -6.19
CA GLU A 72 0.81 4.72 -7.28
C GLU A 72 -0.71 4.54 -7.21
N VAL A 73 -1.45 5.64 -7.17
CA VAL A 73 -2.92 5.67 -7.29
C VAL A 73 -3.26 6.32 -8.62
N TYR A 74 -3.87 5.55 -9.52
CA TYR A 74 -4.22 6.05 -10.85
C TYR A 74 -5.64 5.69 -11.23
N GLY A 75 -6.22 6.46 -12.14
CA GLY A 75 -7.63 6.31 -12.50
C GLY A 75 -8.12 7.45 -13.39
N PRO A 76 -9.36 7.36 -13.87
CA PRO A 76 -10.03 8.45 -14.59
C PRO A 76 -10.09 9.74 -13.77
N GLU A 77 -10.43 10.84 -14.42
CA GLU A 77 -10.82 12.08 -13.72
C GLU A 77 -12.03 11.82 -12.81
N SER A 78 -12.11 12.55 -11.70
CA SER A 78 -13.22 12.44 -10.73
C SER A 78 -13.46 11.03 -10.18
N SER A 79 -12.49 10.11 -10.28
CA SER A 79 -12.61 8.75 -9.72
C SER A 79 -12.37 8.65 -8.22
N GLY A 80 -11.91 9.74 -7.58
CA GLY A 80 -11.61 9.78 -6.13
C GLY A 80 -10.15 9.61 -5.76
N LYS A 81 -9.19 9.76 -6.71
CA LYS A 81 -7.74 9.64 -6.46
C LYS A 81 -7.25 10.52 -5.30
N THR A 82 -7.48 11.84 -5.41
CA THR A 82 -7.10 12.82 -4.40
C THR A 82 -7.87 12.61 -3.10
N THR A 83 -9.16 12.25 -3.17
CA THR A 83 -9.95 11.91 -1.98
C THR A 83 -9.37 10.72 -1.22
N LEU A 84 -9.00 9.63 -1.91
CA LEU A 84 -8.35 8.48 -1.29
C LEU A 84 -7.00 8.88 -0.67
N ALA A 85 -6.19 9.67 -1.36
CA ALA A 85 -4.91 10.11 -0.82
C ALA A 85 -5.06 10.99 0.43
N LEU A 86 -6.02 11.92 0.44
CA LEU A 86 -6.33 12.75 1.60
C LEU A 86 -6.88 11.93 2.78
N GLN A 87 -7.66 10.88 2.52
CA GLN A 87 -8.12 9.96 3.57
C GLN A 87 -6.94 9.17 4.18
N VAL A 88 -5.99 8.70 3.37
CA VAL A 88 -4.76 8.09 3.89
C VAL A 88 -3.94 9.10 4.72
N VAL A 89 -3.88 10.37 4.28
CA VAL A 89 -3.23 11.44 5.05
C VAL A 89 -3.92 11.65 6.40
N ALA A 90 -5.25 11.72 6.43
CA ALA A 90 -6.03 11.84 7.67
C ALA A 90 -5.75 10.66 8.61
N GLU A 91 -5.72 9.43 8.11
CA GLU A 91 -5.36 8.24 8.90
C GLU A 91 -3.91 8.30 9.42
N ALA A 92 -2.96 8.77 8.62
CA ALA A 92 -1.59 8.96 9.06
C ALA A 92 -1.48 10.00 10.20
N GLN A 93 -2.21 11.10 10.10
CA GLN A 93 -2.25 12.14 11.14
C GLN A 93 -2.94 11.66 12.41
N LYS A 94 -4.01 10.86 12.32
CA LYS A 94 -4.65 10.22 13.48
C LYS A 94 -3.68 9.30 14.24
N LEU A 95 -2.73 8.69 13.53
CA LEU A 95 -1.65 7.90 14.13
C LEU A 95 -0.49 8.76 14.69
N GLY A 96 -0.63 10.09 14.70
CA GLY A 96 0.38 11.04 15.16
C GLY A 96 1.51 11.28 14.16
N GLY A 97 1.33 10.90 12.89
CA GLY A 97 2.33 11.08 11.84
C GLY A 97 2.27 12.44 11.16
N THR A 98 3.42 12.90 10.67
CA THR A 98 3.53 14.15 9.90
C THR A 98 3.27 13.89 8.42
N ALA A 99 2.43 14.72 7.79
CA ALA A 99 2.07 14.59 6.39
C ALA A 99 2.55 15.77 5.54
N ALA A 100 2.91 15.50 4.29
CA ALA A 100 3.17 16.51 3.28
C ALA A 100 2.40 16.24 1.98
N PHE A 101 2.02 17.32 1.30
CA PHE A 101 1.30 17.30 0.04
C PHE A 101 2.01 18.19 -0.98
N VAL A 102 2.47 17.59 -2.07
CA VAL A 102 3.08 18.27 -3.22
C VAL A 102 2.00 18.42 -4.28
N ASP A 103 1.35 19.57 -4.29
CA ASP A 103 0.24 19.93 -5.19
C ASP A 103 0.81 20.55 -6.48
N ALA A 104 1.21 19.70 -7.41
CA ALA A 104 1.64 20.09 -8.74
C ALA A 104 0.45 20.43 -9.67
N GLU A 105 -0.77 19.97 -9.37
CA GLU A 105 -1.98 20.35 -10.11
C GLU A 105 -2.55 21.72 -9.68
N HIS A 106 -2.06 22.32 -8.60
CA HIS A 106 -2.56 23.57 -8.00
C HIS A 106 -4.08 23.54 -7.75
N ALA A 107 -4.59 22.38 -7.34
CA ALA A 107 -6.02 22.09 -7.27
C ALA A 107 -6.48 21.60 -5.88
N LEU A 108 -5.60 21.60 -4.88
CA LEU A 108 -5.97 21.19 -3.54
C LEU A 108 -6.88 22.23 -2.87
N ASP A 109 -8.05 21.79 -2.42
CA ASP A 109 -8.98 22.59 -1.60
C ASP A 109 -8.79 22.27 -0.11
N PRO A 110 -8.28 23.21 0.71
CA PRO A 110 -8.11 23.03 2.15
C PRO A 110 -9.42 22.75 2.89
N ILE A 111 -10.53 23.37 2.49
CA ILE A 111 -11.84 23.19 3.14
C ILE A 111 -12.34 21.77 2.88
N TYR A 112 -12.15 21.26 1.67
CA TYR A 112 -12.47 19.87 1.36
C TYR A 112 -11.58 18.91 2.14
N ALA A 113 -10.27 19.16 2.21
CA ALA A 113 -9.34 18.32 2.97
C ALA A 113 -9.71 18.25 4.47
N GLU A 114 -10.06 19.37 5.08
CA GLU A 114 -10.51 19.43 6.48
C GLU A 114 -11.77 18.58 6.71
N LYS A 115 -12.75 18.67 5.79
CA LYS A 115 -13.95 17.82 5.83
C LYS A 115 -13.66 16.32 5.71
N LEU A 116 -12.56 15.96 5.06
CA LEU A 116 -12.08 14.57 4.99
C LEU A 116 -11.33 14.12 6.25
N GLY A 117 -11.20 14.99 7.26
CA GLY A 117 -10.53 14.70 8.53
C GLY A 117 -9.02 14.97 8.51
N VAL A 118 -8.52 15.68 7.50
CA VAL A 118 -7.12 16.12 7.46
C VAL A 118 -6.92 17.28 8.43
N ASN A 119 -5.91 17.21 9.30
CA ASN A 119 -5.46 18.36 10.08
C ASN A 119 -4.69 19.31 9.16
N VAL A 120 -5.39 20.26 8.55
CA VAL A 120 -4.84 21.22 7.58
C VAL A 120 -3.80 22.16 8.21
N ASN A 121 -3.86 22.41 9.51
CA ASN A 121 -2.90 23.30 10.20
C ASN A 121 -1.50 22.68 10.31
N GLU A 122 -1.42 21.35 10.30
CA GLU A 122 -0.16 20.60 10.41
C GLU A 122 0.26 19.96 9.08
N LEU A 123 -0.55 20.10 8.03
CA LEU A 123 -0.23 19.57 6.71
C LEU A 123 0.80 20.46 6.02
N LEU A 124 1.98 19.90 5.70
CA LEU A 124 2.97 20.60 4.89
C LEU A 124 2.50 20.64 3.44
N ILE A 125 2.40 21.81 2.83
CA ILE A 125 1.98 21.96 1.43
C ILE A 125 3.14 22.57 0.62
N SER A 126 3.36 22.03 -0.57
CA SER A 126 4.27 22.59 -1.57
C SER A 126 3.56 22.69 -2.90
N GLN A 127 3.63 23.86 -3.54
CA GLN A 127 3.13 24.11 -4.90
C GLN A 127 4.33 24.43 -5.81
N PRO A 128 4.99 23.41 -6.36
CA PRO A 128 6.21 23.57 -7.15
C PRO A 128 5.90 24.11 -8.55
N ASP A 129 6.83 24.90 -9.09
CA ASP A 129 6.77 25.43 -10.46
C ASP A 129 7.19 24.39 -11.51
N THR A 130 8.05 23.43 -11.13
CA THR A 130 8.63 22.44 -12.07
C THR A 130 8.63 21.02 -11.49
N GLY A 131 8.64 20.02 -12.37
CA GLY A 131 8.72 18.61 -12.00
C GLY A 131 10.02 18.26 -11.26
N GLU A 132 11.15 18.85 -11.64
CA GLU A 132 12.41 18.70 -10.92
C GLU A 132 12.29 19.21 -9.49
N GLN A 133 11.77 20.42 -9.30
CA GLN A 133 11.60 21.04 -7.99
C GLN A 133 10.69 20.20 -7.09
N ALA A 134 9.55 19.73 -7.62
CA ALA A 134 8.63 18.85 -6.89
C ALA A 134 9.32 17.60 -6.33
N LEU A 135 10.14 16.94 -7.16
CA LEU A 135 10.84 15.72 -6.81
C LEU A 135 12.03 15.98 -5.87
N GLU A 136 12.70 17.12 -6.00
CA GLU A 136 13.75 17.56 -5.07
C GLU A 136 13.20 17.88 -3.68
N ILE A 137 12.07 18.60 -3.61
CA ILE A 137 11.35 18.88 -2.35
C ILE A 137 10.94 17.57 -1.69
N THR A 138 10.36 16.63 -2.47
CA THR A 138 10.02 15.29 -1.98
C THR A 138 11.26 14.60 -1.39
N ASP A 139 12.39 14.61 -2.08
CA ASP A 139 13.62 13.95 -1.64
C ASP A 139 14.22 14.61 -0.38
N MET A 140 14.11 15.93 -0.24
CA MET A 140 14.49 16.65 0.98
C MET A 140 13.59 16.27 2.17
N LEU A 141 12.28 16.24 1.98
CA LEU A 141 11.32 15.84 3.01
C LEU A 141 11.55 14.40 3.45
N VAL A 142 11.75 13.46 2.52
CA VAL A 142 12.09 12.06 2.85
C VAL A 142 13.40 11.99 3.64
N ARG A 143 14.46 12.68 3.19
CA ARG A 143 15.76 12.65 3.89
C ARG A 143 15.71 13.23 5.30
N SER A 144 14.80 14.16 5.57
CA SER A 144 14.64 14.72 6.92
C SER A 144 14.25 13.65 7.95
N SER A 145 13.65 12.54 7.50
CA SER A 145 13.05 11.50 8.35
C SER A 145 12.01 12.03 9.34
N ALA A 146 11.48 13.24 9.10
CA ALA A 146 10.47 13.89 9.93
C ALA A 146 9.06 13.77 9.34
N VAL A 147 8.93 13.24 8.11
CA VAL A 147 7.66 13.11 7.40
C VAL A 147 7.32 11.64 7.20
N ASP A 148 6.13 11.25 7.65
CA ASP A 148 5.61 9.89 7.62
C ASP A 148 4.94 9.54 6.29
N ILE A 149 4.27 10.52 5.69
CA ILE A 149 3.57 10.37 4.42
C ILE A 149 3.75 11.59 3.52
N ILE A 150 4.02 11.34 2.24
CA ILE A 150 4.08 12.37 1.20
C ILE A 150 3.15 11.98 0.06
N VAL A 151 2.24 12.87 -0.32
CA VAL A 151 1.40 12.74 -1.52
C VAL A 151 1.91 13.68 -2.60
N ILE A 152 1.99 13.21 -3.85
CA ILE A 152 2.35 14.01 -5.02
C ILE A 152 1.15 13.97 -5.98
N ASP A 153 0.48 15.10 -6.14
CA ASP A 153 -0.71 15.28 -6.98
C ASP A 153 -0.42 16.30 -8.09
N SER A 154 -0.11 15.90 -9.32
CA SER A 154 0.01 14.53 -9.83
C SER A 154 1.23 14.37 -10.73
N VAL A 155 1.59 13.13 -11.04
CA VAL A 155 2.69 12.81 -11.97
C VAL A 155 2.50 13.47 -13.33
N ALA A 156 1.26 13.63 -13.79
CA ALA A 156 0.97 14.25 -15.08
C ALA A 156 1.41 15.72 -15.10
N ALA A 157 1.33 16.41 -13.96
CA ALA A 157 1.70 17.81 -13.79
C ALA A 157 3.18 18.03 -13.40
N LEU A 158 3.97 16.96 -13.29
CA LEU A 158 5.43 17.07 -13.09
C LEU A 158 6.12 17.46 -14.41
N THR A 159 5.85 18.65 -14.89
CA THR A 159 6.35 19.18 -16.16
C THR A 159 7.82 19.58 -16.01
N PRO A 160 8.75 19.01 -16.79
CA PRO A 160 10.16 19.37 -16.71
C PRO A 160 10.39 20.85 -17.00
N LYS A 161 11.39 21.45 -16.35
CA LYS A 161 11.74 22.87 -16.54
C LYS A 161 11.90 23.27 -18.01
N ALA A 162 12.60 22.46 -18.81
CA ALA A 162 12.83 22.74 -20.23
C ALA A 162 11.52 22.76 -21.06
N GLU A 163 10.49 22.01 -20.64
CA GLU A 163 9.18 22.02 -21.31
C GLU A 163 8.37 23.27 -20.93
N ILE A 164 8.53 23.80 -19.71
CA ILE A 164 7.90 25.04 -19.26
C ILE A 164 8.54 26.28 -19.90
N GLU A 165 9.86 26.30 -20.03
CA GLU A 165 10.61 27.40 -20.64
C GLU A 165 10.59 27.38 -22.18
N GLY A 166 10.21 26.25 -22.78
CA GLY A 166 10.09 26.08 -24.24
C GLY A 166 8.82 26.68 -24.82
N GLU A 167 8.73 26.68 -26.15
CA GLU A 167 7.54 27.17 -26.86
C GLU A 167 6.47 26.07 -27.03
N MET A 168 5.20 26.46 -27.12
CA MET A 168 4.12 25.52 -27.41
C MET A 168 4.33 24.87 -28.78
N GLY A 169 4.55 23.55 -28.78
CA GLY A 169 4.82 22.77 -29.99
C GLY A 169 6.24 22.23 -30.06
N ASP A 170 7.14 22.65 -29.16
CA ASP A 170 8.48 22.10 -29.06
C ASP A 170 8.45 20.62 -28.67
N SER A 171 9.29 19.84 -29.35
CA SER A 171 9.34 18.38 -29.17
C SER A 171 10.25 18.00 -28.00
N HIS A 172 9.65 17.74 -26.84
CA HIS A 172 10.35 17.28 -25.63
C HIS A 172 10.11 15.78 -25.37
N MET A 173 10.35 14.94 -26.37
CA MET A 173 10.01 13.51 -26.30
C MET A 173 10.65 12.79 -25.11
N GLY A 174 9.82 12.31 -24.20
CA GLY A 174 10.23 11.42 -23.10
C GLY A 174 11.01 12.09 -21.97
N LEU A 175 11.04 13.43 -21.92
CA LEU A 175 11.78 14.17 -20.89
C LEU A 175 11.24 13.86 -19.49
N GLN A 176 9.92 13.92 -19.29
CA GLN A 176 9.27 13.54 -18.03
C GLN A 176 9.56 12.09 -17.61
N ALA A 177 9.59 11.15 -18.55
CA ALA A 177 9.89 9.75 -18.24
C ALA A 177 11.34 9.55 -17.77
N ARG A 178 12.29 10.30 -18.33
CA ARG A 178 13.70 10.30 -17.89
C ARG A 178 13.85 10.92 -16.50
N LEU A 179 13.18 12.05 -16.26
CA LEU A 179 13.13 12.71 -14.95
C LEU A 179 12.62 11.75 -13.88
N MET A 180 11.45 11.13 -14.09
CA MET A 180 10.88 10.15 -13.17
C MET A 180 11.80 8.96 -12.91
N SER A 181 12.46 8.46 -13.96
CA SER A 181 13.43 7.34 -13.83
C SER A 181 14.63 7.71 -12.97
N GLN A 182 15.15 8.94 -13.11
CA GLN A 182 16.28 9.43 -12.34
C GLN A 182 15.88 9.71 -10.88
N ALA A 183 14.75 10.37 -10.67
CA ALA A 183 14.25 10.71 -9.35
C ALA A 183 13.91 9.46 -8.52
N LEU A 184 13.13 8.51 -9.08
CA LEU A 184 12.76 7.29 -8.35
C LEU A 184 13.97 6.42 -7.99
N ARG A 185 15.01 6.41 -8.82
CA ARG A 185 16.27 5.71 -8.52
C ARG A 185 16.96 6.28 -7.28
N LYS A 186 16.89 7.60 -7.06
CA LYS A 186 17.44 8.26 -5.87
C LYS A 186 16.51 8.11 -4.66
N LEU A 187 15.21 8.38 -4.87
CA LEU A 187 14.19 8.42 -3.83
C LEU A 187 13.99 7.08 -3.14
N THR A 188 13.92 5.96 -3.88
CA THR A 188 13.49 4.67 -3.31
C THR A 188 14.34 4.21 -2.13
N GLY A 189 15.67 4.42 -2.20
CA GLY A 189 16.56 4.10 -1.09
C GLY A 189 16.36 4.99 0.13
N ASN A 190 16.10 6.29 -0.09
CA ASN A 190 15.82 7.25 0.98
C ASN A 190 14.46 6.95 1.64
N ILE A 191 13.43 6.68 0.84
CA ILE A 191 12.07 6.33 1.29
C ILE A 191 12.13 5.14 2.24
N LYS A 192 12.86 4.06 1.87
CA LYS A 192 12.96 2.88 2.73
C LYS A 192 13.70 3.18 4.04
N ARG A 193 14.76 4.00 4.03
CA ARG A 193 15.53 4.35 5.23
C ARG A 193 14.75 5.26 6.19
N ALA A 194 14.02 6.23 5.65
CA ALA A 194 13.20 7.15 6.42
C ALA A 194 11.86 6.55 6.86
N ASN A 195 11.50 5.38 6.32
CA ASN A 195 10.21 4.73 6.52
C ASN A 195 9.00 5.59 6.09
N THR A 196 9.20 6.57 5.22
CA THR A 196 8.16 7.45 4.67
C THR A 196 7.33 6.72 3.61
N LEU A 197 6.01 6.77 3.69
CA LEU A 197 5.10 6.37 2.62
C LEU A 197 5.03 7.47 1.57
N VAL A 198 5.32 7.17 0.30
CA VAL A 198 5.19 8.14 -0.80
C VAL A 198 4.12 7.69 -1.79
N ILE A 199 3.06 8.48 -1.91
CA ILE A 199 1.94 8.25 -2.82
C ILE A 199 2.08 9.17 -4.03
N PHE A 200 2.12 8.59 -5.22
CA PHE A 200 1.98 9.30 -6.48
C PHE A 200 0.56 9.15 -7.01
N ILE A 201 -0.14 10.27 -7.18
CA ILE A 201 -1.38 10.30 -7.95
C ILE A 201 -1.01 10.40 -9.43
N ASN A 202 -1.71 9.64 -10.26
CA ASN A 202 -1.44 9.60 -11.69
C ASN A 202 -2.73 9.55 -12.51
N GLN A 203 -2.64 10.05 -13.74
CA GLN A 203 -3.77 10.08 -14.67
C GLN A 203 -3.66 8.96 -15.70
N ILE A 204 -4.80 8.53 -16.22
CA ILE A 204 -4.86 7.61 -17.36
C ILE A 204 -4.68 8.41 -18.67
N ARG A 205 -3.93 7.84 -19.60
CA ARG A 205 -3.81 8.25 -21.00
C ARG A 205 -4.02 7.04 -21.90
N MET A 206 -4.35 7.26 -23.17
CA MET A 206 -4.47 6.19 -24.16
C MET A 206 -3.21 6.14 -25.04
N LYS A 207 -2.67 4.95 -25.25
CA LYS A 207 -1.64 4.70 -26.26
C LYS A 207 -2.29 4.54 -27.62
N ILE A 208 -1.94 5.43 -28.55
CA ILE A 208 -2.37 5.34 -29.95
C ILE A 208 -1.71 4.12 -30.61
N GLY A 209 -2.46 3.39 -31.44
CA GLY A 209 -1.94 2.28 -32.25
C GLY A 209 -1.93 0.90 -31.58
N VAL A 210 -2.54 0.75 -30.39
CA VAL A 210 -2.70 -0.56 -29.75
C VAL A 210 -3.92 -1.29 -30.34
N MET A 211 -3.68 -2.36 -31.11
CA MET A 211 -4.75 -3.17 -31.73
C MET A 211 -5.20 -4.37 -30.85
N PHE A 212 -4.43 -4.74 -29.83
CA PHE A 212 -4.72 -5.85 -28.93
C PHE A 212 -4.36 -5.51 -27.47
N GLY A 213 -5.23 -5.89 -26.52
CA GLY A 213 -5.08 -5.57 -25.10
C GLY A 213 -5.66 -4.21 -24.70
N SER A 214 -5.35 -3.74 -23.49
CA SER A 214 -5.82 -2.43 -23.02
C SER A 214 -4.94 -1.30 -23.57
N PRO A 215 -5.52 -0.25 -24.18
CA PRO A 215 -4.78 0.93 -24.63
C PRO A 215 -4.39 1.87 -23.48
N GLU A 216 -4.88 1.63 -22.26
CA GLU A 216 -4.64 2.52 -21.13
C GLU A 216 -3.17 2.48 -20.65
N THR A 217 -2.62 3.65 -20.34
CA THR A 217 -1.30 3.83 -19.72
C THR A 217 -1.35 4.97 -18.72
N THR A 218 -0.31 5.07 -17.88
CA THR A 218 -0.11 6.20 -16.96
C THR A 218 1.00 7.11 -17.46
N THR A 219 1.00 8.38 -17.03
CA THR A 219 2.03 9.38 -17.35
C THR A 219 3.33 9.14 -16.56
N GLY A 220 4.43 9.79 -16.97
CA GLY A 220 5.75 9.62 -16.32
C GLY A 220 6.54 8.38 -16.75
N GLY A 221 6.14 7.71 -17.83
CA GLY A 221 6.82 6.52 -18.35
C GLY A 221 6.60 5.24 -17.51
N ASN A 222 7.51 4.27 -17.61
CA ASN A 222 7.36 2.98 -16.91
C ASN A 222 8.03 2.92 -15.53
N ALA A 223 8.87 3.90 -15.17
CA ALA A 223 9.65 3.85 -13.94
C ALA A 223 8.77 3.67 -12.70
N LEU A 224 7.73 4.50 -12.57
CA LEU A 224 6.81 4.44 -11.44
C LEU A 224 6.14 3.07 -11.32
N LYS A 225 5.79 2.44 -12.45
CA LYS A 225 5.21 1.09 -12.45
C LYS A 225 6.14 0.05 -11.84
N PHE A 226 7.45 0.16 -12.03
CA PHE A 226 8.44 -0.78 -11.48
C PHE A 226 8.78 -0.50 -10.01
N TYR A 227 8.99 0.78 -9.66
CA TYR A 227 9.36 1.20 -8.31
C TYR A 227 8.21 1.11 -7.30
N SER A 228 6.96 1.31 -7.74
CA SER A 228 5.79 1.18 -6.86
C SER A 228 5.71 -0.23 -6.27
N SER A 229 5.52 -0.32 -4.96
CA SER A 229 5.23 -1.57 -4.24
C SER A 229 3.76 -1.93 -4.35
N VAL A 230 2.89 -0.93 -4.31
CA VAL A 230 1.45 -1.07 -4.53
C VAL A 230 1.02 -0.16 -5.67
N ARG A 231 0.14 -0.65 -6.54
CA ARG A 231 -0.52 0.17 -7.57
C ARG A 231 -2.02 -0.04 -7.47
N LEU A 232 -2.77 1.05 -7.38
CA LEU A 232 -4.22 1.09 -7.22
C LEU A 232 -4.85 1.69 -8.48
N ASP A 233 -5.76 0.95 -9.10
CA ASP A 233 -6.63 1.43 -10.20
C ASP A 233 -7.99 1.77 -9.59
N ILE A 234 -8.25 3.07 -9.42
CA ILE A 234 -9.48 3.59 -8.80
C ILE A 234 -10.44 4.13 -9.87
N ARG A 235 -11.68 3.66 -9.84
CA ARG A 235 -12.72 4.01 -10.82
C ARG A 235 -14.05 4.29 -10.14
N ARG A 236 -14.76 5.30 -10.64
CA ARG A 236 -16.18 5.48 -10.39
C ARG A 236 -16.96 4.45 -11.20
N ILE A 237 -17.77 3.63 -10.53
CA ILE A 237 -18.61 2.59 -11.15
C ILE A 237 -20.11 2.94 -11.11
N GLY A 238 -20.51 3.90 -10.29
CA GLY A 238 -21.90 4.32 -10.16
C GLY A 238 -22.07 5.66 -9.46
N ALA A 239 -23.30 6.12 -9.38
CA ALA A 239 -23.70 7.32 -8.64
C ALA A 239 -24.59 6.92 -7.47
N ILE A 240 -24.37 7.53 -6.31
CA ILE A 240 -25.22 7.38 -5.13
C ILE A 240 -26.22 8.52 -5.15
N LYS A 241 -27.52 8.20 -5.04
CA LYS A 241 -28.59 9.18 -5.14
C LYS A 241 -29.45 9.21 -3.88
N LYS A 242 -29.87 10.41 -3.48
CA LYS A 242 -30.91 10.64 -2.47
C LYS A 242 -32.07 11.36 -3.15
N GLY A 243 -33.11 10.61 -3.53
CA GLY A 243 -34.11 11.10 -4.47
C GLY A 243 -33.49 11.36 -5.84
N ASP A 244 -33.62 12.59 -6.34
CA ASP A 244 -33.06 13.00 -7.64
C ASP A 244 -31.62 13.55 -7.55
N GLU A 245 -31.13 13.86 -6.35
CA GLU A 245 -29.82 14.45 -6.13
C GLU A 245 -28.71 13.39 -6.07
N VAL A 246 -27.59 13.64 -6.76
CA VAL A 246 -26.39 12.78 -6.68
C VAL A 246 -25.53 13.24 -5.49
N VAL A 247 -25.50 12.42 -4.45
CA VAL A 247 -24.83 12.73 -3.17
C VAL A 247 -23.45 12.09 -3.05
N GLY A 248 -23.07 11.23 -3.99
CA GLY A 248 -21.76 10.58 -3.98
C GLY A 248 -21.54 9.64 -5.15
N ASN A 249 -20.42 8.93 -5.08
CA ASN A 249 -19.96 7.99 -6.08
C ASN A 249 -19.78 6.60 -5.49
N GLN A 250 -20.27 5.60 -6.21
CA GLN A 250 -19.85 4.23 -5.95
C GLN A 250 -18.50 4.03 -6.64
N THR A 251 -17.51 3.59 -5.88
CA THR A 251 -16.11 3.55 -6.28
C THR A 251 -15.57 2.14 -6.15
N ARG A 252 -14.79 1.71 -7.15
CA ARG A 252 -14.06 0.44 -7.14
C ARG A 252 -12.57 0.74 -7.21
N VAL A 253 -11.80 0.11 -6.34
CA VAL A 253 -10.34 0.13 -6.36
C VAL A 253 -9.82 -1.28 -6.61
N LYS A 254 -9.01 -1.45 -7.66
CA LYS A 254 -8.31 -2.71 -7.94
C LYS A 254 -6.84 -2.60 -7.58
N VAL A 255 -6.33 -3.55 -6.78
CA VAL A 255 -4.91 -3.65 -6.45
C VAL A 255 -4.17 -4.30 -7.62
N VAL A 256 -3.80 -3.53 -8.64
CA VAL A 256 -3.19 -4.08 -9.88
C VAL A 256 -1.73 -4.50 -9.70
N LYS A 257 -1.08 -4.06 -8.62
CA LYS A 257 0.24 -4.52 -8.20
C LYS A 257 0.31 -4.51 -6.68
N ASN A 258 0.87 -5.56 -6.11
CA ASN A 258 1.16 -5.66 -4.69
C ASN A 258 2.44 -6.49 -4.49
N LYS A 259 3.46 -5.90 -3.87
CA LYS A 259 4.73 -6.57 -3.53
C LYS A 259 4.75 -7.11 -2.09
N ILE A 260 3.71 -6.85 -1.31
CA ILE A 260 3.63 -7.22 0.12
C ILE A 260 2.69 -8.41 0.32
N ALA A 261 1.56 -8.42 -0.38
CA ALA A 261 0.56 -9.48 -0.32
C ALA A 261 0.04 -9.83 -1.72
N PRO A 262 -0.82 -10.85 -1.88
CA PRO A 262 -1.36 -11.22 -3.18
C PRO A 262 -2.04 -10.05 -3.91
N PRO A 263 -1.71 -9.79 -5.19
CA PRO A 263 -2.33 -8.73 -5.97
C PRO A 263 -3.71 -9.13 -6.51
N PHE A 264 -4.34 -8.20 -7.25
CA PHE A 264 -5.56 -8.34 -8.04
C PHE A 264 -6.88 -8.45 -7.27
N ARG A 265 -6.84 -8.31 -5.94
CA ARG A 265 -8.04 -8.07 -5.14
C ARG A 265 -8.66 -6.72 -5.49
N THR A 266 -9.97 -6.63 -5.27
CA THR A 266 -10.78 -5.43 -5.48
C THR A 266 -11.48 -5.04 -4.20
N ALA A 267 -11.61 -3.74 -3.97
CA ALA A 267 -12.45 -3.17 -2.95
C ALA A 267 -13.51 -2.30 -3.61
N GLU A 268 -14.73 -2.34 -3.09
CA GLU A 268 -15.83 -1.46 -3.50
C GLU A 268 -16.34 -0.74 -2.28
N PHE A 269 -16.51 0.57 -2.41
CA PHE A 269 -16.97 1.43 -1.34
C PHE A 269 -17.61 2.70 -1.90
N GLU A 270 -18.22 3.47 -1.01
CA GLU A 270 -18.94 4.69 -1.33
C GLU A 270 -18.08 5.90 -0.97
N ILE A 271 -17.98 6.87 -1.88
CA ILE A 271 -17.39 8.19 -1.60
C ILE A 271 -18.53 9.21 -1.61
N LEU A 272 -18.87 9.75 -0.44
CA LEU A 272 -19.89 10.78 -0.26
C LEU A 272 -19.26 12.16 -0.41
N TYR A 273 -19.93 13.05 -1.14
CA TYR A 273 -19.43 14.40 -1.35
C TYR A 273 -19.41 15.20 -0.05
N GLY A 274 -18.25 15.75 0.29
CA GLY A 274 -18.05 16.53 1.51
C GLY A 274 -17.88 15.71 2.79
N ALA A 275 -17.87 14.37 2.72
CA ALA A 275 -17.58 13.48 3.85
C ALA A 275 -16.46 12.48 3.56
N GLY A 276 -16.22 12.13 2.29
CA GLY A 276 -15.16 11.20 1.92
C GLY A 276 -15.64 9.77 1.80
N ILE A 277 -14.76 8.82 2.11
CA ILE A 277 -15.09 7.39 2.10
C ILE A 277 -16.09 7.13 3.23
N SER A 278 -17.21 6.46 2.92
CA SER A 278 -18.20 6.11 3.93
C SER A 278 -17.80 4.82 4.67
N SER A 279 -17.06 4.97 5.76
CA SER A 279 -16.62 3.86 6.58
C SER A 279 -17.80 3.06 7.15
N GLU A 280 -18.85 3.73 7.64
CA GLU A 280 -20.04 3.06 8.18
C GLU A 280 -20.80 2.30 7.08
N GLY A 281 -20.83 2.83 5.86
CA GLY A 281 -21.40 2.14 4.71
C GLY A 281 -20.66 0.84 4.40
N GLU A 282 -19.33 0.85 4.48
CA GLU A 282 -18.49 -0.35 4.31
C GLU A 282 -18.68 -1.35 5.45
N LEU A 283 -18.77 -0.90 6.70
CA LEU A 283 -19.02 -1.77 7.86
C LEU A 283 -20.35 -2.52 7.72
N ILE A 284 -21.38 -1.86 7.17
CA ILE A 284 -22.66 -2.50 6.89
C ILE A 284 -22.52 -3.59 5.83
N ASP A 285 -21.89 -3.27 4.70
CA ASP A 285 -21.77 -4.20 3.57
C ASP A 285 -20.91 -5.42 3.94
N LEU A 286 -19.73 -5.19 4.52
CA LEU A 286 -18.83 -6.24 5.01
C LEU A 286 -19.45 -7.02 6.18
N GLY A 287 -20.18 -6.34 7.07
CA GLY A 287 -20.88 -6.97 8.17
C GLY A 287 -21.95 -7.94 7.68
N VAL A 288 -22.69 -7.60 6.62
CA VAL A 288 -23.65 -8.50 5.98
C VAL A 288 -22.94 -9.64 5.27
N GLU A 289 -21.91 -9.34 4.47
CA GLU A 289 -21.14 -10.35 3.73
C GLU A 289 -20.54 -11.42 4.66
N HIS A 290 -20.04 -11.01 5.83
CA HIS A 290 -19.39 -11.89 6.79
C HIS A 290 -20.29 -12.35 7.94
N GLY A 291 -21.60 -12.10 7.88
CA GLY A 291 -22.60 -12.62 8.82
C GLY A 291 -22.54 -12.01 10.23
N LEU A 292 -21.96 -10.82 10.39
CA LEU A 292 -22.03 -10.03 11.63
C LEU A 292 -23.34 -9.23 11.70
N ILE A 293 -23.83 -8.75 10.55
CA ILE A 293 -25.09 -8.02 10.42
C ILE A 293 -26.09 -8.90 9.67
N ASN A 294 -27.24 -9.12 10.28
CA ASN A 294 -28.32 -9.89 9.68
C ASN A 294 -29.20 -8.97 8.82
N LYS A 295 -29.42 -9.36 7.56
CA LYS A 295 -30.32 -8.67 6.64
C LYS A 295 -31.57 -9.50 6.36
N ALA A 296 -32.72 -9.02 6.82
CA ALA A 296 -34.03 -9.62 6.59
C ALA A 296 -34.89 -8.70 5.72
N GLY A 297 -34.90 -8.96 4.41
CA GLY A 297 -35.54 -8.08 3.43
C GLY A 297 -34.86 -6.70 3.40
N ALA A 298 -35.60 -5.66 3.77
CA ALA A 298 -35.07 -4.29 3.91
C ALA A 298 -34.50 -3.99 5.31
N TRP A 299 -34.69 -4.85 6.30
CA TRP A 299 -34.26 -4.60 7.68
C TRP A 299 -32.86 -5.14 7.93
N TYR A 300 -32.05 -4.33 8.60
CA TYR A 300 -30.72 -4.68 9.09
C TYR A 300 -30.78 -4.83 10.61
N SER A 301 -30.07 -5.83 11.15
CA SER A 301 -30.01 -6.10 12.59
C SER A 301 -28.61 -6.53 12.98
N TYR A 302 -28.12 -6.00 14.09
CA TYR A 302 -26.84 -6.41 14.68
C TYR A 302 -27.14 -7.14 15.99
N ASN A 303 -26.54 -8.32 16.19
CA ASN A 303 -26.90 -9.25 17.25
C ASN A 303 -28.41 -9.59 17.25
N LYS A 304 -29.22 -8.87 18.03
CA LYS A 304 -30.69 -9.01 18.11
C LYS A 304 -31.45 -7.70 17.94
N ASP A 305 -30.74 -6.58 17.85
CA ASP A 305 -31.35 -5.26 17.79
C ASP A 305 -31.44 -4.79 16.34
N ARG A 306 -32.56 -4.14 16.02
CA ARG A 306 -32.78 -3.56 14.69
C ARG A 306 -32.02 -2.25 14.59
N ILE A 307 -31.04 -2.20 13.70
CA ILE A 307 -30.23 -1.00 13.47
C ILE A 307 -30.88 -0.06 12.45
N GLY A 308 -31.70 -0.58 11.51
CA GLY A 308 -32.40 0.28 10.56
C GLY A 308 -33.14 -0.46 9.44
N GLN A 309 -34.04 0.26 8.78
CA GLN A 309 -34.67 -0.18 7.53
C GLN A 309 -33.96 0.50 6.34
N GLY A 310 -33.25 -0.29 5.55
CA GLY A 310 -32.41 0.18 4.45
C GLY A 310 -31.00 0.57 4.90
N LYS A 311 -30.07 0.60 3.93
CA LYS A 311 -28.65 0.89 4.18
C LYS A 311 -28.45 2.29 4.75
N GLU A 312 -29.14 3.29 4.21
CA GLU A 312 -29.04 4.69 4.62
C GLU A 312 -29.38 4.89 6.11
N ASN A 313 -30.53 4.37 6.56
CA ASN A 313 -30.94 4.49 7.96
C ASN A 313 -30.01 3.71 8.89
N SER A 314 -29.51 2.55 8.44
CA SER A 314 -28.52 1.77 9.20
C SER A 314 -27.19 2.51 9.32
N ARG A 315 -26.79 3.25 8.28
CA ARG A 315 -25.59 4.09 8.30
C ARG A 315 -25.76 5.24 9.30
N GLN A 316 -26.90 5.92 9.25
CA GLN A 316 -27.20 7.01 10.19
C GLN A 316 -27.18 6.51 11.64
N PHE A 317 -27.72 5.31 11.91
CA PHE A 317 -27.65 4.68 13.22
C PHE A 317 -26.20 4.46 13.67
N MET A 318 -25.30 3.98 12.81
CA MET A 318 -23.88 3.79 13.15
C MET A 318 -23.14 5.10 13.42
N ILE A 319 -23.50 6.18 12.72
CA ILE A 319 -22.95 7.52 12.97
C ILE A 319 -23.39 8.02 14.35
N GLU A 320 -24.63 7.75 14.75
CA GLU A 320 -25.18 8.13 16.06
C GLU A 320 -24.68 7.24 17.21
N HIS A 321 -24.20 6.03 16.92
CA HIS A 321 -23.75 5.02 17.87
C HIS A 321 -22.33 4.53 17.52
N PRO A 322 -21.30 5.38 17.65
CA PRO A 322 -19.93 5.07 17.24
C PRO A 322 -19.33 3.87 17.98
N GLU A 323 -19.80 3.56 19.19
CA GLU A 323 -19.39 2.38 19.95
C GLU A 323 -19.75 1.07 19.23
N ILE A 324 -20.93 1.00 18.60
CA ILE A 324 -21.37 -0.17 17.82
C ILE A 324 -20.57 -0.25 16.53
N ALA A 325 -20.34 0.89 15.86
CA ALA A 325 -19.52 0.93 14.65
C ALA A 325 -18.10 0.42 14.94
N HIS A 326 -17.50 0.84 16.06
CA HIS A 326 -16.17 0.39 16.47
C HIS A 326 -16.11 -1.09 16.84
N GLU A 327 -17.14 -1.62 17.53
CA GLU A 327 -17.26 -3.05 17.81
C GLU A 327 -17.27 -3.89 16.52
N ILE A 328 -18.08 -3.47 15.54
CA ILE A 328 -18.19 -4.14 14.24
C ILE A 328 -16.87 -4.03 13.45
N ASP A 329 -16.24 -2.85 13.41
CA ASP A 329 -14.95 -2.64 12.76
C ASP A 329 -13.88 -3.56 13.35
N THR A 330 -13.80 -3.64 14.68
CA THR A 330 -12.84 -4.49 15.39
C THR A 330 -13.05 -5.97 15.04
N ALA A 331 -14.30 -6.44 15.11
CA ALA A 331 -14.64 -7.82 14.79
C ALA A 331 -14.35 -8.16 13.31
N LEU A 332 -14.61 -7.23 12.38
CA LEU A 332 -14.29 -7.41 10.96
C LEU A 332 -12.77 -7.44 10.74
N ARG A 333 -12.01 -6.53 11.35
CA ARG A 333 -10.55 -6.49 11.25
C ARG A 333 -9.92 -7.78 11.76
N GLU A 334 -10.36 -8.28 12.92
CA GLU A 334 -9.88 -9.54 13.48
C GLU A 334 -10.16 -10.75 12.58
N LYS A 335 -11.30 -10.72 11.88
CA LYS A 335 -11.73 -11.81 10.99
C LYS A 335 -11.04 -11.77 9.62
N LEU A 336 -10.79 -10.58 9.09
CA LEU A 336 -10.41 -10.39 7.68
C LEU A 336 -8.94 -10.02 7.48
N LEU A 337 -8.31 -9.38 8.46
CA LEU A 337 -6.89 -9.03 8.38
C LEU A 337 -6.04 -10.15 8.97
N PRO A 338 -4.85 -10.42 8.41
CA PRO A 338 -3.93 -11.37 9.01
C PRO A 338 -3.59 -10.91 10.43
N LYS A 339 -3.66 -11.85 11.39
CA LYS A 339 -3.17 -11.59 12.74
C LYS A 339 -1.70 -11.18 12.64
N LYS A 340 -1.34 -10.03 13.24
CA LYS A 340 0.06 -9.69 13.47
C LYS A 340 0.64 -10.83 14.31
N LEU A 341 1.49 -11.65 13.69
CA LEU A 341 2.22 -12.67 14.41
C LEU A 341 3.11 -11.95 15.41
N THR A 342 2.98 -12.28 16.68
CA THR A 342 3.90 -11.76 17.68
C THR A 342 5.31 -12.24 17.39
N THR A 343 6.33 -11.49 17.81
CA THR A 343 7.74 -11.89 17.63
C THR A 343 8.01 -13.30 18.16
N ALA A 344 7.29 -13.71 19.22
CA ALA A 344 7.31 -15.06 19.79
C ALA A 344 6.72 -16.14 18.87
N GLU A 345 5.63 -15.84 18.16
CA GLU A 345 5.03 -16.77 17.19
C GLU A 345 5.87 -16.90 15.92
N VAL A 346 6.55 -15.82 15.51
CA VAL A 346 7.49 -15.86 14.37
C VAL A 346 8.72 -16.73 14.70
N THR A 347 9.26 -16.62 15.92
CA THR A 347 10.34 -17.51 16.37
C THR A 347 9.89 -18.97 16.46
N ASP A 348 8.70 -19.25 16.99
CA ASP A 348 8.16 -20.61 17.06
C ASP A 348 7.93 -21.24 15.67
N ILE A 349 7.52 -20.45 14.69
CA ILE A 349 7.34 -20.92 13.30
C ILE A 349 8.69 -21.17 12.64
N ALA A 350 9.68 -20.30 12.87
CA ALA A 350 11.04 -20.46 12.36
C ALA A 350 11.72 -21.70 12.97
N ASP A 351 11.56 -21.92 14.28
CA ASP A 351 12.12 -23.06 15.00
C ASP A 351 11.47 -24.37 14.54
N LYS A 352 10.13 -24.40 14.36
CA LYS A 352 9.41 -25.57 13.81
C LYS A 352 9.76 -25.87 12.34
N ALA A 353 10.08 -24.83 11.55
CA ALA A 353 10.55 -25.01 10.18
C ALA A 353 11.99 -25.55 10.13
N ALA A 354 12.85 -25.10 11.05
CA ALA A 354 14.20 -25.61 11.22
C ALA A 354 14.21 -27.07 11.71
N GLU A 355 13.33 -27.45 12.65
CA GLU A 355 13.16 -28.83 13.09
C GLU A 355 12.68 -29.76 11.97
N LYS A 356 11.72 -29.34 11.14
CA LYS A 356 11.28 -30.12 9.97
C LYS A 356 12.36 -30.26 8.90
N ALA A 357 13.19 -29.24 8.71
CA ALA A 357 14.34 -29.31 7.80
C ALA A 357 15.44 -30.24 8.34
N ALA A 358 15.61 -30.32 9.66
CA ALA A 358 16.52 -31.27 10.30
C ALA A 358 16.01 -32.72 10.22
N ASP A 359 14.71 -32.94 10.41
CA ASP A 359 14.08 -34.27 10.42
C ASP A 359 13.98 -34.90 9.00
N THR A 360 13.90 -34.07 7.95
CA THR A 360 14.00 -34.54 6.56
C THR A 360 15.42 -34.92 6.13
N SER A 361 16.44 -34.55 6.91
CA SER A 361 17.85 -34.88 6.65
C SER A 361 18.31 -36.20 7.29
N THR A 362 17.55 -36.74 8.26
CA THR A 362 17.85 -37.97 9.00
C THR A 362 17.11 -39.21 8.48
N GLY A 363 16.09 -39.04 7.62
CA GLY A 363 15.22 -40.12 7.15
C GLY A 363 15.49 -40.66 5.74
N LYS A 364 16.71 -41.09 5.41
CA LYS A 364 16.98 -41.94 4.22
C LYS A 364 18.17 -42.88 4.44
N THR A 365 17.99 -43.87 5.30
CA THR A 365 18.75 -45.12 5.19
C THR A 365 17.79 -46.31 5.14
N ASP A 366 18.05 -47.11 4.10
CA ASP A 366 17.79 -48.54 4.01
C ASP A 366 16.46 -49.00 3.39
N LYS A 367 16.59 -49.49 2.15
CA LYS A 367 15.92 -50.70 1.65
C LYS A 367 16.53 -51.10 0.30
N THR A 368 17.61 -51.86 0.37
CA THR A 368 18.17 -52.61 -0.78
C THR A 368 17.24 -53.78 -1.12
N PRO A 369 16.79 -53.99 -2.37
CA PRO A 369 16.05 -55.20 -2.71
C PRO A 369 17.05 -56.35 -2.94
N LYS A 370 16.96 -57.39 -2.09
CA LYS A 370 17.61 -58.69 -2.34
C LYS A 370 17.09 -59.27 -3.66
N ARG A 371 17.97 -59.40 -4.65
CA ARG A 371 17.75 -60.26 -5.82
C ARG A 371 17.76 -61.72 -5.38
N ALA A 372 16.66 -62.42 -5.61
CA ALA A 372 16.60 -63.88 -5.53
C ALA A 372 17.23 -64.48 -6.79
N ALA A 373 18.09 -65.47 -6.59
CA ALA A 373 18.53 -66.39 -7.64
C ALA A 373 17.41 -67.43 -7.89
N GLY A 374 17.21 -67.76 -9.17
CA GLY A 374 16.22 -68.70 -9.67
C GLY A 374 16.02 -68.47 -11.15
#